data_AF-A0A4W5NHB4-F1
#
_entry.id   AF-A0A4W5NHB4-F1
#
_cell.length_a   1.000
_cell.length_b   1.000
_cell.length_c   1.000
_cell.angle_alpha   90.00
_cell.angle_beta   90.00
_cell.angle_gamma   90.00
#
_symmetry.space_group_name_H-M   'P 1'
#
loop_
_entity.id
_entity.type
_entity.pdbx_description
1 polymer ?
#
loop_
_entity_poly.entity_id
_entity_poly.type
_entity_poly.pdbx_seq_one_letter_code
_entity_poly.pdbx_strand_id
1 'polypeptide(L)'
;MAKNITLLWCTFSAPCWRVMIALEEKMLQGYNQTLLDFDKEEHKSTIVMDLNPRAQLPTFKHGDCIVNESYGACMYLENQFRSQGTQMIPEGLAEQALMYQRMFEGLTFYEKLSDVVYYEYYVPQGERHDSALKRNKDNLAIEIKLWEGYFQNMESSLKIISPRLQHSLPSSKLPLKAMSA
;
A
#
# COMPACT_ATOMS: atom_id res chain seq x y z
N MET A 1 8.37 21.16 10.19
CA MET A 1 7.88 19.78 10.35
C MET A 1 7.71 19.12 8.99
N ALA A 2 6.60 19.29 8.25
CA ALA A 2 6.45 18.67 6.92
C ALA A 2 7.48 19.15 5.87
N LYS A 3 7.90 20.43 5.91
CA LYS A 3 8.93 20.98 5.01
C LYS A 3 10.31 20.31 5.12
N ASN A 4 10.57 19.54 6.17
CA ASN A 4 11.82 18.77 6.34
C ASN A 4 11.72 17.36 5.74
N ILE A 5 10.55 16.98 5.25
CA ILE A 5 10.31 15.70 4.59
C ILE A 5 10.65 15.86 3.10
N THR A 6 11.34 14.86 2.56
CA THR A 6 11.56 14.66 1.14
C THR A 6 11.03 13.29 0.75
N LEU A 7 10.18 13.25 -0.27
CA LEU A 7 9.67 12.00 -0.86
C LEU A 7 9.97 11.98 -2.35
N LEU A 8 10.84 11.07 -2.78
CA LEU A 8 11.00 10.71 -4.19
C LEU A 8 10.07 9.52 -4.47
N TRP A 9 9.20 9.65 -5.45
CA TRP A 9 8.15 8.68 -5.72
C TRP A 9 7.80 8.61 -7.21
N CYS A 10 6.99 7.63 -7.58
CA CYS A 10 6.56 7.40 -8.96
C CYS A 10 5.09 6.95 -9.00
N THR A 11 4.43 7.16 -10.14
CA THR A 11 3.08 6.67 -10.37
C THR A 11 3.06 5.14 -10.43
N PHE A 12 1.89 4.54 -10.15
CA PHE A 12 1.68 3.08 -10.18
C PHE A 12 2.56 2.25 -9.22
N SER A 13 3.22 2.89 -8.25
CA SER A 13 4.00 2.21 -7.22
C SER A 13 3.21 2.08 -5.92
N ALA A 14 2.75 0.86 -5.62
CA ALA A 14 2.08 0.56 -4.36
C ALA A 14 2.94 0.91 -3.12
N PRO A 15 4.26 0.64 -3.09
CA PRO A 15 5.14 1.12 -2.02
C PRO A 15 5.14 2.65 -1.85
N CYS A 16 5.11 3.42 -2.94
CA CYS A 16 5.03 4.88 -2.85
C CYS A 16 3.69 5.33 -2.26
N TRP A 17 2.59 4.73 -2.73
CA TRP A 17 1.26 5.04 -2.21
C TRP A 17 1.12 4.77 -0.71
N ARG A 18 1.75 3.72 -0.17
CA ARG A 18 1.74 3.48 1.29
C ARG A 18 2.25 4.69 2.07
N VAL A 19 3.39 5.26 1.65
CA VAL A 19 3.99 6.43 2.32
C VAL A 19 3.14 7.68 2.10
N MET A 20 2.62 7.89 0.90
CA MET A 20 1.73 9.02 0.62
C MET A 20 0.45 8.97 1.46
N ILE A 21 -0.19 7.81 1.57
CA ILE A 21 -1.37 7.60 2.41
C ILE A 21 -1.02 7.88 3.88
N ALA A 22 0.11 7.37 4.38
CA ALA A 22 0.55 7.64 5.75
C ALA A 22 0.80 9.13 6.01
N LEU A 23 1.37 9.86 5.04
CA LEU A 23 1.54 11.32 5.14
C LEU A 23 0.19 12.05 5.21
N GLU A 24 -0.78 11.67 4.38
CA GLU A 24 -2.12 12.26 4.40
C GLU A 24 -2.89 11.92 5.69
N GLU A 25 -2.85 10.68 6.16
CA GLU A 25 -3.44 10.26 7.44
C GLU A 25 -2.84 11.03 8.62
N LYS A 26 -1.55 11.40 8.53
CA LYS A 26 -0.87 12.26 9.50
C LYS A 26 -1.08 13.75 9.30
N MET A 27 -1.90 14.14 8.33
CA MET A 27 -2.12 15.53 7.93
C MET A 27 -0.81 16.28 7.67
N LEU A 28 0.19 15.60 7.11
CA LEU A 28 1.50 16.14 6.78
C LEU A 28 1.51 16.60 5.32
N GLN A 29 1.17 17.86 5.12
CA GLN A 29 1.09 18.49 3.79
C GLN A 29 2.22 19.51 3.57
N GLY A 30 2.52 19.81 2.31
CA GLY A 30 3.56 20.77 1.94
C GLY A 30 5.00 20.27 2.20
N TYR A 31 5.20 18.94 2.19
CA TYR A 31 6.53 18.34 2.13
C TYR A 31 7.13 18.47 0.74
N ASN A 32 8.46 18.36 0.65
CA ASN A 32 9.14 18.36 -0.65
C ASN A 32 8.94 17.00 -1.29
N GLN A 33 8.52 16.98 -2.55
CA GLN A 33 8.36 15.74 -3.28
C GLN A 33 8.76 15.90 -4.73
N THR A 34 9.23 14.80 -5.30
CA THR A 34 9.59 14.72 -6.72
C THR A 34 8.95 13.47 -7.29
N LEU A 35 8.08 13.68 -8.27
CA LEU A 35 7.56 12.61 -9.11
C LEU A 35 8.62 12.24 -10.14
N LEU A 36 8.99 10.97 -10.18
CA LEU A 36 9.98 10.39 -11.08
C LEU A 36 9.32 9.44 -12.07
N ASP A 37 9.95 9.30 -13.21
CA ASP A 37 9.51 8.50 -14.35
C ASP A 37 10.27 7.16 -14.41
N PHE A 38 9.51 6.05 -14.37
CA PHE A 38 10.10 4.72 -14.47
C PHE A 38 10.62 4.41 -15.87
N ASP A 39 9.95 4.88 -16.93
CA ASP A 39 10.31 4.58 -18.32
C ASP A 39 11.63 5.25 -18.71
N LYS A 40 11.96 6.38 -18.04
CA LYS A 40 13.25 7.08 -18.17
C LYS A 40 14.31 6.60 -17.17
N GLU A 41 14.02 5.55 -16.41
CA GLU A 41 14.89 5.03 -15.37
C GLU A 41 15.31 6.05 -14.29
N GLU A 42 14.50 7.07 -14.01
CA GLU A 42 14.88 8.15 -13.08
C GLU A 42 15.06 7.66 -11.62
N HIS A 43 14.50 6.50 -11.28
CA HIS A 43 14.76 5.79 -10.02
C HIS A 43 16.23 5.36 -9.84
N LYS A 44 17.02 5.34 -10.92
CA LYS A 44 18.48 5.09 -10.91
C LYS A 44 19.31 6.37 -10.97
N SER A 45 18.69 7.54 -10.89
CA SER A 45 19.41 8.81 -10.87
C SER A 45 20.24 8.98 -9.60
N THR A 46 21.23 9.87 -9.65
CA THR A 46 22.09 10.19 -8.49
C THR A 46 21.28 10.69 -7.29
N ILE A 47 20.24 11.51 -7.51
CA ILE A 47 19.38 12.02 -6.43
C ILE A 47 18.69 10.90 -5.63
N VAL A 48 18.41 9.76 -6.28
CA VAL A 48 17.88 8.57 -5.61
C VAL A 48 19.02 7.79 -4.99
N MET A 49 20.07 7.47 -5.74
CA MET A 49 21.16 6.59 -5.26
C MET A 49 21.93 7.16 -4.06
N ASP A 50 22.05 8.49 -3.96
CA ASP A 50 22.68 9.17 -2.82
C ASP A 50 21.90 8.95 -1.50
N LEU A 51 20.59 8.71 -1.60
CA LEU A 51 19.70 8.45 -0.45
C LEU A 51 19.35 6.96 -0.31
N ASN A 52 19.20 6.26 -1.42
CA ASN A 52 18.81 4.87 -1.51
C ASN A 52 19.72 4.12 -2.50
N PRO A 53 20.79 3.48 -2.00
CA PRO A 53 21.75 2.78 -2.86
C PRO A 53 21.14 1.57 -3.59
N ARG A 54 19.89 1.19 -3.30
CA ARG A 54 19.15 0.17 -4.04
C ARG A 54 18.49 0.69 -5.32
N ALA A 55 18.54 2.01 -5.57
CA ALA A 55 17.87 2.65 -6.70
C ALA A 55 16.36 2.31 -6.76
N GLN A 56 15.68 2.37 -5.62
CA GLN A 56 14.27 2.00 -5.48
C GLN A 56 13.42 3.16 -4.97
N LEU A 57 12.13 3.10 -5.26
CA LEU A 57 11.13 4.04 -4.79
C LEU A 57 10.09 3.32 -3.92
N PRO A 58 9.57 3.97 -2.86
CA PRO A 58 9.85 5.34 -2.45
C PRO A 58 11.25 5.50 -1.89
N THR A 59 11.79 6.71 -2.03
CA THR A 59 12.98 7.15 -1.28
C THR A 59 12.55 8.28 -0.38
N PHE A 60 12.66 8.09 0.93
CA PHE A 60 12.08 8.98 1.92
C PHE A 60 13.13 9.45 2.93
N LYS A 61 13.09 10.76 3.20
CA LYS A 61 13.97 11.42 4.16
C LYS A 61 13.16 12.38 5.03
N HIS A 62 13.47 12.46 6.32
CA HIS A 62 12.96 13.49 7.23
C HIS A 62 14.11 14.07 8.05
N GLY A 63 14.47 15.33 7.79
CA GLY A 63 15.70 15.90 8.36
C GLY A 63 16.93 15.11 7.88
N ASP A 64 17.66 14.51 8.81
CA ASP A 64 18.82 13.66 8.52
C ASP A 64 18.48 12.16 8.49
N CYS A 65 17.26 11.78 8.86
CA CYS A 65 16.82 10.39 8.87
C CYS A 65 16.41 9.94 7.47
N ILE A 66 17.03 8.88 6.95
CA ILE A 66 16.68 8.25 5.67
C ILE A 66 16.00 6.91 5.95
N VAL A 67 14.81 6.70 5.40
CA VAL A 67 14.00 5.49 5.62
C VAL A 67 13.34 5.04 4.32
N ASN A 68 14.02 4.22 3.53
CA ASN A 68 13.59 3.92 2.14
C ASN A 68 12.57 2.78 2.04
N GLU A 69 12.51 1.85 3.00
CA GLU A 69 11.52 0.78 2.99
C GLU A 69 10.13 1.34 3.32
N SER A 70 9.12 1.09 2.47
CA SER A 70 7.81 1.76 2.58
C SER A 70 7.12 1.51 3.91
N TYR A 71 7.17 0.28 4.43
CA TYR A 71 6.61 -0.03 5.76
C TYR A 71 7.44 0.61 6.87
N GLY A 72 8.77 0.62 6.73
CA GLY A 72 9.65 1.31 7.66
C GLY A 72 9.31 2.81 7.75
N ALA A 73 9.07 3.46 6.61
CA ALA A 73 8.65 4.85 6.55
C ALA A 73 7.27 5.07 7.20
N CYS A 74 6.28 4.21 6.93
CA CYS A 74 4.97 4.28 7.61
C CYS A 74 5.09 4.14 9.14
N MET A 75 5.87 3.18 9.61
CA MET A 75 6.11 2.96 11.05
C MET A 75 6.88 4.12 11.69
N TYR A 76 7.87 4.66 10.98
CA TYR A 76 8.58 5.86 11.38
C TYR A 76 7.65 7.07 11.52
N LEU A 77 6.77 7.29 10.53
CA LEU A 77 5.80 8.38 10.54
C LEU A 77 4.80 8.22 11.69
N GLU A 78 4.29 7.01 11.95
CA GLU A 78 3.45 6.75 13.11
C GLU A 78 4.16 7.11 14.42
N ASN A 79 5.38 6.63 14.61
CA ASN A 79 6.12 6.87 15.84
C ASN A 79 6.48 8.34 16.02
N GLN A 80 6.98 8.99 14.97
CA GLN A 80 7.44 10.38 15.01
C GLN A 80 6.29 11.38 15.16
N PHE A 81 5.13 11.07 14.58
CA PHE A 81 3.94 11.94 14.55
C PHE A 81 2.75 11.27 15.24
N ARG A 82 3.00 10.54 16.33
CA ARG A 82 1.97 9.79 17.05
C ARG A 82 0.80 10.66 17.51
N SER A 83 1.08 11.88 17.95
CA SER A 83 0.08 12.84 18.45
C SER A 83 -0.54 13.73 17.36
N GLN A 84 -0.28 13.45 16.07
CA GLN A 84 -0.78 14.25 14.95
C GLN A 84 -1.53 13.37 13.95
N GLY A 85 -2.71 13.83 13.51
CA GLY A 85 -3.54 13.12 12.55
C GLY A 85 -4.12 11.82 13.10
N THR A 86 -4.44 10.89 12.20
CA THR A 86 -4.98 9.57 12.53
C THR A 86 -3.93 8.73 13.24
N GLN A 87 -4.34 8.06 14.32
CA GLN A 87 -3.52 7.03 14.97
C GLN A 87 -3.60 5.73 14.15
N MET A 88 -2.52 5.39 13.43
CA MET A 88 -2.52 4.25 12.50
C MET A 88 -2.29 2.93 13.22
N ILE A 89 -1.65 2.95 14.40
CA ILE A 89 -1.38 1.77 15.21
C ILE A 89 -2.27 1.77 16.47
N PRO A 90 -3.13 0.76 16.65
CA PRO A 90 -3.94 0.60 17.86
C PRO A 90 -3.08 0.46 19.13
N GLU A 91 -3.64 0.87 20.27
CA GLU A 91 -2.94 0.78 21.57
C GLU A 91 -3.14 -0.57 22.28
N GLY A 92 -4.25 -1.25 21.98
CA GLY A 92 -4.55 -2.57 22.53
C GLY A 92 -3.63 -3.64 21.94
N LEU A 93 -3.12 -4.53 22.79
CA LEU A 93 -2.15 -5.55 22.39
C LEU A 93 -2.73 -6.50 21.33
N ALA A 94 -3.99 -6.90 21.48
CA ALA A 94 -4.65 -7.83 20.56
C ALA A 94 -4.91 -7.19 19.19
N GLU A 95 -5.39 -5.94 19.20
CA GLU A 95 -5.66 -5.15 18.00
C GLU A 95 -4.36 -4.81 17.26
N GLN A 96 -3.30 -4.49 18.00
CA GLN A 96 -1.99 -4.25 17.44
C GLN A 96 -1.41 -5.52 16.81
N ALA A 97 -1.53 -6.68 17.48
CA ALA A 97 -1.11 -7.96 16.92
C ALA A 97 -1.86 -8.28 15.61
N LEU A 98 -3.18 -8.06 15.58
CA LEU A 98 -3.97 -8.22 14.36
C LEU A 98 -3.56 -7.24 13.27
N MET A 99 -3.34 -5.97 13.61
CA MET A 99 -2.89 -4.95 12.65
C MET A 99 -1.57 -5.35 12.00
N TYR A 100 -0.56 -5.76 12.79
CA TYR A 100 0.72 -6.20 12.24
C TYR A 100 0.55 -7.44 11.35
N GLN A 101 -0.26 -8.42 11.77
CA GLN A 101 -0.55 -9.58 10.95
C GLN A 101 -1.13 -9.17 9.59
N ARG A 102 -2.18 -8.34 9.56
CA ARG A 102 -2.80 -7.86 8.32
C ARG A 102 -1.84 -7.03 7.48
N MET A 103 -1.05 -6.16 8.11
CA MET A 103 -0.11 -5.28 7.43
C MET A 103 0.95 -6.07 6.66
N PHE A 104 1.55 -7.08 7.27
CA PHE A 104 2.59 -7.90 6.64
C PHE A 104 2.03 -8.96 5.69
N GLU A 105 0.84 -9.52 5.94
CA GLU A 105 0.17 -10.37 4.95
C GLU A 105 -0.16 -9.63 3.64
N GLY A 106 -0.33 -8.30 3.70
CA GLY A 106 -0.46 -7.48 2.50
C GLY A 106 0.72 -7.60 1.52
N LEU A 107 1.91 -8.01 1.98
CA LEU A 107 3.04 -8.32 1.10
C LEU A 107 2.80 -9.60 0.30
N THR A 108 2.29 -10.65 0.94
CA THR A 108 1.92 -11.91 0.29
C THR A 108 0.84 -11.66 -0.76
N PHE A 109 -0.19 -10.87 -0.42
CA PHE A 109 -1.20 -10.44 -1.37
C PHE A 109 -0.58 -9.72 -2.58
N TYR A 110 0.29 -8.75 -2.32
CA TYR A 110 0.95 -7.98 -3.37
C TYR A 110 1.82 -8.85 -4.27
N GLU A 111 2.50 -9.86 -3.74
CA GLU A 111 3.26 -10.84 -4.52
C GLU A 111 2.35 -11.60 -5.49
N LYS A 112 1.22 -12.14 -5.02
CA LYS A 112 0.29 -12.90 -5.88
C LYS A 112 -0.38 -12.03 -6.94
N LEU A 113 -0.66 -10.77 -6.60
CA LEU A 113 -1.16 -9.79 -7.56
C LEU A 113 -0.09 -9.48 -8.62
N SER A 114 1.14 -9.28 -8.19
CA SER A 114 2.30 -8.98 -9.03
C SER A 114 2.60 -10.11 -10.02
N ASP A 115 2.50 -11.37 -9.58
CA ASP A 115 2.66 -12.55 -10.44
C ASP A 115 1.68 -12.58 -11.62
N VAL A 116 0.47 -12.02 -11.46
CA VAL A 116 -0.50 -11.90 -12.55
C VAL A 116 -0.19 -10.67 -13.40
N VAL A 117 -0.13 -9.49 -12.76
CA VAL A 117 -0.01 -8.21 -13.47
C VAL A 117 1.29 -8.11 -14.24
N TYR A 118 2.44 -8.41 -13.61
CA TYR A 118 3.73 -8.25 -14.24
C TYR A 118 4.04 -9.35 -15.25
N TYR A 119 3.51 -10.56 -15.07
CA TYR A 119 3.63 -11.59 -16.09
C TYR A 119 2.88 -11.19 -17.37
N GLU A 120 1.65 -10.67 -17.25
CA GLU A 120 0.91 -10.18 -18.40
C GLU A 120 1.46 -8.87 -18.98
N TYR A 121 2.19 -8.07 -18.20
CA TYR A 121 2.81 -6.83 -18.67
C TYR A 121 4.15 -7.07 -19.39
N TYR A 122 5.06 -7.85 -18.80
CA TYR A 122 6.42 -8.01 -19.32
C TYR A 122 6.60 -9.17 -20.29
N VAL A 123 5.77 -10.21 -20.23
CA VAL A 123 5.90 -11.37 -21.13
C VAL A 123 5.04 -11.14 -22.38
N PRO A 124 5.62 -11.13 -23.59
CA PRO A 124 4.87 -10.99 -24.84
C PRO A 124 3.79 -12.07 -24.97
N GLN A 125 2.64 -11.73 -25.55
CA GLN A 125 1.49 -12.64 -25.60
C GLN A 125 1.81 -14.02 -26.21
N GLY A 126 2.64 -14.08 -27.25
CA GLY A 126 3.05 -15.34 -27.89
C GLY A 126 4.04 -16.18 -27.08
N GLU A 127 4.64 -15.62 -26.03
CA GLU A 127 5.61 -16.29 -25.15
C GLU A 127 4.98 -16.74 -23.82
N ARG A 128 3.71 -16.42 -23.59
CA ARG A 128 3.01 -16.77 -22.35
C ARG A 128 2.65 -18.24 -22.34
N HIS A 129 3.07 -18.94 -21.29
CA HIS A 129 2.60 -20.28 -21.00
C HIS A 129 1.21 -20.27 -20.33
N ASP A 130 0.25 -20.99 -20.91
CA ASP A 130 -1.10 -21.18 -20.34
C ASP A 130 -1.07 -21.75 -18.92
N SER A 131 -0.13 -22.65 -18.64
CA SER A 131 0.06 -23.24 -17.31
C SER A 131 0.48 -22.20 -16.27
N ALA A 132 1.32 -21.23 -16.64
CA ALA A 132 1.72 -20.13 -15.77
C ALA A 132 0.57 -19.15 -15.54
N LEU A 133 -0.16 -18.77 -16.60
CA LEU A 133 -1.34 -17.91 -16.50
C LEU A 133 -2.39 -18.51 -15.55
N LYS A 134 -2.71 -19.80 -15.74
CA LYS A 134 -3.67 -20.51 -14.89
C LYS A 134 -3.19 -20.56 -13.44
N ARG A 135 -1.94 -20.96 -13.20
CA ARG A 135 -1.38 -21.05 -11.84
C ARG A 135 -1.41 -19.70 -11.12
N ASN A 136 -0.97 -18.62 -11.77
CA ASN A 136 -0.90 -17.30 -11.15
C ASN A 136 -2.32 -16.79 -10.83
N LYS A 137 -3.29 -16.97 -11.74
CA LYS A 137 -4.70 -16.61 -11.52
C LYS A 137 -5.36 -17.43 -10.41
N ASP A 138 -5.13 -18.74 -10.39
CA ASP A 138 -5.66 -19.62 -9.34
C ASP A 138 -5.10 -19.24 -7.96
N ASN A 139 -3.79 -18.97 -7.87
CA ASN A 139 -3.15 -18.52 -6.64
C ASN A 139 -3.71 -17.18 -6.15
N LEU A 140 -3.85 -16.19 -7.05
CA LEU A 140 -4.45 -14.89 -6.71
C LEU A 140 -5.92 -15.04 -6.30
N ALA A 141 -6.69 -15.92 -6.93
CA ALA A 141 -8.09 -16.16 -6.56
C ALA A 141 -8.23 -16.78 -5.17
N ILE A 142 -7.33 -17.69 -4.79
CA ILE A 142 -7.27 -18.26 -3.44
C ILE A 142 -6.95 -17.15 -2.43
N GLU A 143 -5.95 -16.33 -2.72
CA GLU A 143 -5.55 -15.22 -1.87
C GLU A 143 -6.69 -14.19 -1.70
N ILE A 144 -7.35 -13.76 -2.78
CA ILE A 144 -8.50 -12.83 -2.69
C ILE A 144 -9.62 -13.40 -1.81
N LYS A 145 -9.91 -14.71 -1.90
CA LYS A 145 -10.91 -15.36 -1.05
C LYS A 145 -10.53 -15.33 0.44
N LEU A 146 -9.24 -15.41 0.76
CA LEU A 146 -8.76 -15.28 2.13
C LEU A 146 -9.04 -13.86 2.67
N TRP A 147 -8.71 -12.83 1.88
CA TRP A 147 -8.99 -11.44 2.25
C TRP A 147 -10.49 -11.13 2.37
N GLU A 148 -11.30 -11.65 1.46
CA GLU A 148 -12.77 -11.58 1.54
C GLU A 148 -13.27 -12.16 2.87
N GLY A 149 -12.72 -13.31 3.30
CA GLY A 149 -13.02 -13.91 4.59
C GLY A 149 -12.68 -12.98 5.78
N TYR A 150 -11.56 -12.25 5.71
CA TYR A 150 -11.22 -11.26 6.75
C TYR A 150 -12.25 -10.12 6.81
N PHE A 151 -12.69 -9.59 5.67
CA PHE A 151 -13.67 -8.50 5.63
C PHE A 151 -15.05 -8.94 6.13
N GLN A 152 -15.52 -10.13 5.73
CA GLN A 152 -16.80 -10.67 6.19
C GLN A 152 -16.83 -10.91 7.71
N ASN A 153 -15.71 -11.38 8.27
CA ASN A 153 -15.59 -11.57 9.72
C ASN A 153 -15.62 -10.23 10.46
N MET A 154 -14.99 -9.17 9.93
CA MET A 154 -15.08 -7.83 10.52
C MET A 154 -16.50 -7.28 10.52
N GLU A 155 -17.24 -7.39 9.41
CA GLU A 155 -18.64 -6.96 9.37
C GLU A 155 -19.50 -7.69 10.39
N SER A 156 -19.27 -9.00 10.57
CA SER A 156 -19.99 -9.82 11.52
C SER A 156 -19.70 -9.39 12.96
N SER A 157 -18.44 -9.10 13.28
CA SER A 157 -18.04 -8.56 14.59
C SER A 157 -18.61 -7.16 14.85
N LEU A 158 -18.65 -6.27 13.85
CA LEU A 158 -19.24 -4.93 13.97
C LEU A 158 -20.76 -4.97 14.15
N LYS A 159 -21.45 -5.90 13.47
CA LYS A 159 -22.90 -6.13 13.64
C LYS A 159 -23.27 -6.61 15.05
N ILE A 160 -22.35 -7.28 15.75
CA ILE A 160 -22.54 -7.75 17.13
C ILE A 160 -22.30 -6.63 18.16
N ILE A 161 -21.47 -5.62 17.83
CA ILE A 161 -20.97 -4.65 18.82
C ILE A 161 -21.82 -3.36 18.94
N SER A 162 -22.68 -3.00 17.98
CA SER A 162 -23.61 -1.85 18.19
C SER A 162 -24.72 -1.70 17.12
N PRO A 163 -26.01 -1.58 17.51
CA PRO A 163 -27.08 -1.11 16.61
C PRO A 163 -26.92 0.37 16.19
N ARG A 164 -26.08 1.17 16.89
CA ARG A 164 -25.98 2.62 16.68
C ARG A 164 -25.04 3.07 15.55
N LEU A 165 -24.23 2.18 14.99
CA LEU A 165 -23.31 2.52 13.88
C LEU A 165 -23.87 2.17 12.48
N GLN A 166 -25.09 1.64 12.40
CA GLN A 166 -25.75 1.34 11.11
C GLN A 166 -26.09 2.61 10.30
N HIS A 167 -26.07 3.81 10.90
CA HIS A 167 -26.47 5.05 10.24
C HIS A 167 -25.32 5.84 9.58
N SER A 168 -24.06 5.41 9.72
CA SER A 168 -22.89 6.15 9.20
C SER A 168 -22.13 5.43 8.08
N LEU A 169 -22.62 4.29 7.59
CA LEU A 169 -22.07 3.64 6.40
C LEU A 169 -22.88 4.04 5.17
N PRO A 170 -22.27 4.63 4.12
CA PRO A 170 -22.95 4.75 2.84
C PRO A 170 -23.25 3.34 2.34
N SER A 171 -24.51 3.08 2.00
CA SER A 171 -24.94 1.79 1.46
C SER A 171 -24.05 1.42 0.28
N SER A 172 -23.31 0.32 0.40
CA SER A 172 -22.53 -0.28 -0.69
C SER A 172 -23.48 -0.86 -1.76
N LYS A 173 -24.13 0.03 -2.50
CA LYS A 173 -24.57 -0.27 -3.86
C LYS A 173 -23.53 0.34 -4.79
N LEU A 174 -22.45 -0.40 -5.01
CA LEU A 174 -21.64 -0.22 -6.21
C LEU A 174 -22.53 -0.56 -7.41
N PRO A 175 -22.83 0.37 -8.33
CA PRO A 175 -23.45 0.00 -9.59
C PRO A 175 -22.38 -0.68 -10.45
N LEU A 176 -22.44 -2.00 -10.54
CA LEU A 176 -21.87 -2.78 -11.64
C LEU A 176 -22.59 -2.35 -12.94
N LYS A 177 -22.10 -1.27 -13.56
CA LYS A 177 -22.40 -0.90 -14.96
C LYS A 177 -21.46 0.21 -15.42
N ALA A 178 -20.35 -0.20 -16.04
CA ALA A 178 -19.72 0.48 -17.19
C ALA A 178 -18.36 -0.18 -17.52
N MET A 179 -18.40 -1.36 -18.15
CA MET A 179 -17.33 -1.79 -19.06
C MET A 179 -18.00 -2.44 -20.26
N SER A 180 -18.49 -1.58 -21.16
CA SER A 180 -18.84 -1.92 -22.53
C SER A 180 -18.74 -0.63 -23.36
N ALA A 181 -17.54 -0.37 -23.86
CA ALA A 181 -17.25 0.35 -25.10
C ALA A 181 -15.80 0.02 -25.47
#